data_AF-A0A2A2AWW0-F1
#
_entry.id   AF-A0A2A2AWW0-F1
#
_cell.length_a   1.000
_cell.length_b   1.000
_cell.length_c   1.000
_cell.angle_alpha   90.00
_cell.angle_beta   90.00
_cell.angle_gamma   90.00
#
_symmetry.space_group_name_H-M   'P 1'
#
loop_
_entity.id
_entity.type
_entity.pdbx_description
1 polymer ?
#
loop_
_entity_poly.entity_id
_entity_poly.type
_entity_poly.pdbx_seq_one_letter_code
_entity_poly.pdbx_strand_id
1 'polypeptide(L)'
;MEQPSSPTVRLDETALRAIASAYPGLAADYLAYLRDTGWGESASGCMIYSAPVPAHEIYGPEAALSGKLLLGDDFQGHCLGYDLQARCYGEVSPEGLWQPWPADQGLASYVA
;
A
#
# COMPACT_ATOMS: atom_id res chain seq x y z
N MET A 1 -11.25 -22.67 13.19
CA MET A 1 -12.38 -22.03 12.49
C MET A 1 -11.74 -21.08 11.49
N GLU A 2 -11.72 -21.46 10.22
CA GLU A 2 -11.28 -20.54 9.16
C GLU A 2 -12.39 -19.50 9.00
N GLN A 3 -12.13 -18.26 9.40
CA GLN A 3 -13.06 -17.17 9.08
C GLN A 3 -12.98 -16.93 7.56
N PRO A 4 -14.11 -16.77 6.86
CA PRO A 4 -14.07 -16.44 5.45
C PRO A 4 -13.46 -15.05 5.30
N SER A 5 -12.26 -14.97 4.72
CA SER A 5 -11.65 -13.73 4.29
C SER A 5 -12.64 -12.97 3.40
N SER A 6 -12.88 -11.69 3.69
CA SER A 6 -13.77 -10.83 2.90
C SER A 6 -13.39 -10.88 1.41
N PRO A 7 -14.36 -10.91 0.47
CA PRO A 7 -14.02 -10.99 -0.94
C PRO A 7 -13.28 -9.71 -1.38
N THR A 8 -12.13 -9.88 -2.02
CA THR A 8 -11.38 -8.77 -2.64
C THR A 8 -12.06 -8.31 -3.93
N VAL A 9 -11.87 -7.03 -4.28
CA VAL A 9 -12.44 -6.42 -5.49
C VAL A 9 -11.32 -6.04 -6.45
N ARG A 10 -11.34 -6.59 -7.67
CA ARG A 10 -10.36 -6.26 -8.71
C ARG A 10 -10.68 -4.93 -9.38
N LEU A 11 -9.63 -4.18 -9.73
CA LEU A 11 -9.77 -2.95 -10.51
C LEU A 11 -9.65 -3.24 -12.01
N ASP A 12 -10.39 -2.47 -12.80
CA ASP A 12 -10.28 -2.51 -14.25
C ASP A 12 -9.08 -1.70 -14.77
N GLU A 13 -8.78 -1.88 -16.05
CA GLU A 13 -7.69 -1.18 -16.73
C GLU A 13 -7.83 0.35 -16.70
N THR A 14 -9.05 0.89 -16.64
CA THR A 14 -9.28 2.34 -16.61
C THR A 14 -8.87 2.91 -15.26
N ALA A 15 -9.30 2.27 -14.16
CA ALA A 15 -8.92 2.64 -12.80
C ALA A 15 -7.40 2.50 -12.59
N LEU A 16 -6.80 1.39 -13.04
CA LEU A 16 -5.36 1.17 -12.93
C LEU A 16 -4.55 2.23 -13.69
N ARG A 17 -4.98 2.63 -14.89
CA ARG A 17 -4.34 3.72 -15.65
C ARG A 17 -4.46 5.07 -14.96
N ALA A 18 -5.60 5.36 -14.35
CA ALA A 18 -5.79 6.59 -13.58
C ALA A 18 -4.81 6.64 -12.39
N ILE A 19 -4.67 5.54 -11.64
CA ILE A 19 -3.71 5.43 -10.53
C ILE A 19 -2.27 5.61 -11.03
N ALA A 20 -1.87 4.88 -12.08
CA ALA A 20 -0.52 4.96 -12.63
C ALA A 20 -0.17 6.37 -13.15
N SER A 21 -1.16 7.10 -13.69
CA SER A 21 -0.98 8.48 -14.14
C SER A 21 -0.90 9.47 -12.98
N ALA A 22 -1.63 9.24 -11.89
CA ALA A 22 -1.63 10.10 -10.70
C ALA A 22 -0.34 9.94 -9.87
N TYR A 23 0.24 8.74 -9.86
CA TYR A 23 1.44 8.41 -9.09
C TYR A 23 2.56 7.83 -9.99
N PRO A 24 3.23 8.67 -10.79
CA PRO A 24 4.35 8.21 -11.60
C PRO A 24 5.46 7.61 -10.74
N GLY A 25 5.85 6.36 -11.04
CA GLY A 25 6.87 5.63 -10.28
C GLY A 25 6.33 4.77 -9.14
N LEU A 26 4.99 4.66 -9.00
CA LEU A 26 4.37 3.66 -8.13
C LEU A 26 4.80 2.24 -8.51
N ALA A 27 4.87 1.37 -7.51
CA ALA A 27 5.28 -0.01 -7.64
C ALA A 27 4.38 -0.79 -8.62
N ALA A 28 5.00 -1.47 -9.59
CA ALA A 28 4.28 -2.21 -10.63
C ALA A 28 3.58 -3.46 -10.09
N ASP A 29 4.16 -4.09 -9.07
CA ASP A 29 3.60 -5.24 -8.35
C ASP A 29 2.34 -4.87 -7.55
N TYR A 30 2.24 -3.65 -7.02
CA TYR A 30 0.99 -3.16 -6.43
C TYR A 30 -0.13 -3.01 -7.46
N LEU A 31 0.15 -2.41 -8.62
CA LEU A 31 -0.84 -2.32 -9.70
C LEU A 31 -1.24 -3.71 -10.22
N ALA A 32 -0.28 -4.63 -10.35
CA ALA A 32 -0.56 -6.01 -10.72
C ALA A 32 -1.44 -6.71 -9.68
N TYR A 33 -1.17 -6.51 -8.39
CA TYR A 33 -1.99 -7.06 -7.32
C TYR A 33 -3.43 -6.54 -7.36
N LEU A 34 -3.64 -5.23 -7.57
CA LEU A 34 -4.98 -4.66 -7.72
C LEU A 34 -5.76 -5.21 -8.92
N ARG A 35 -5.05 -5.59 -9.99
CA ARG A 35 -5.65 -6.22 -11.18
C ARG A 35 -5.99 -7.70 -10.93
N ASP A 36 -5.04 -8.45 -10.40
CA ASP A 36 -5.06 -9.91 -10.40
C ASP A 36 -5.72 -10.48 -9.12
N THR A 37 -5.53 -9.80 -7.99
CA THR A 37 -6.07 -10.19 -6.68
C THR A 37 -7.18 -9.24 -6.22
N GLY A 38 -6.99 -7.94 -6.38
CA GLY A 38 -7.92 -6.90 -5.94
C GLY A 38 -7.50 -6.21 -4.64
N TRP A 39 -8.31 -5.26 -4.21
CA TRP A 39 -8.16 -4.54 -2.94
C TRP A 39 -9.14 -5.07 -1.89
N GLY A 40 -8.88 -4.76 -0.62
CA GLY A 40 -9.59 -5.28 0.54
C GLY A 40 -8.65 -6.01 1.50
N GLU A 41 -9.24 -6.77 2.42
CA GLU A 41 -8.50 -7.61 3.36
C GLU A 41 -7.81 -8.77 2.62
N SER A 42 -6.50 -8.88 2.79
CA SER A 42 -5.65 -9.93 2.23
C SER A 42 -5.70 -11.21 3.07
N ALA A 43 -5.10 -12.29 2.58
CA ALA A 43 -5.06 -13.57 3.29
C ALA A 43 -4.29 -13.49 4.63
N SER A 44 -3.34 -12.55 4.77
CA SER A 44 -2.61 -12.30 6.01
C SER A 44 -3.42 -11.48 7.04
N GLY A 45 -4.62 -11.01 6.68
CA GLY A 45 -5.45 -10.13 7.50
C GLY A 45 -5.10 -8.65 7.36
N CYS A 46 -4.11 -8.29 6.55
CA CYS A 46 -3.78 -6.89 6.27
C CYS A 46 -4.74 -6.30 5.23
N MET A 47 -5.09 -5.02 5.37
CA MET A 47 -5.86 -4.26 4.39
C MET A 47 -4.98 -3.79 3.23
N ILE A 48 -5.45 -3.94 1.99
CA ILE A 48 -4.90 -3.31 0.79
C ILE A 48 -5.88 -2.28 0.24
N TYR A 49 -5.42 -1.05 0.01
CA TYR A 49 -6.25 0.04 -0.46
C TYR A 49 -6.53 -0.05 -1.97
N SER A 50 -7.67 0.48 -2.39
CA SER A 50 -8.07 0.58 -3.81
C SER A 50 -7.29 1.66 -4.58
N ALA A 51 -6.65 2.59 -3.87
CA ALA A 51 -5.76 3.59 -4.43
C ALA A 51 -4.72 4.00 -3.37
N PRO A 52 -3.53 4.48 -3.76
CA PRO A 52 -2.58 5.02 -2.83
C PRO A 52 -3.12 6.25 -2.10
N VAL A 53 -2.84 6.36 -0.81
CA VAL A 53 -3.16 7.55 0.00
C VAL A 53 -1.86 8.29 0.28
N PRO A 54 -1.71 9.58 -0.06
CA PRO A 54 -0.54 10.36 0.35
C PRO A 54 -0.41 10.37 1.88
N ALA A 55 0.77 10.03 2.40
CA ALA A 55 0.94 9.84 3.84
C ALA A 55 0.62 11.10 4.67
N HIS A 56 0.84 12.29 4.12
CA HIS A 56 0.51 13.56 4.77
C HIS A 56 -0.99 13.77 5.02
N GLU A 57 -1.87 13.06 4.31
CA GLU A 57 -3.33 13.13 4.54
C GLU A 57 -3.71 12.44 5.86
N ILE A 58 -2.92 11.47 6.32
CA ILE A 58 -3.14 10.73 7.56
C ILE A 58 -2.33 11.32 8.72
N TYR A 59 -1.04 11.56 8.50
CA TYR A 59 -0.10 11.98 9.56
C TYR A 59 0.11 13.50 9.64
N GLY A 60 -0.51 14.25 8.72
CA GLY A 60 -0.35 15.71 8.61
C GLY A 60 0.91 16.13 7.85
N PRO A 61 0.99 17.42 7.46
CA PRO A 61 2.06 17.95 6.63
C PRO A 61 3.41 18.12 7.34
N GLU A 62 3.42 18.14 8.67
CA GLU A 62 4.63 18.27 9.51
C GLU A 62 5.45 16.97 9.55
N ALA A 63 4.84 15.83 9.21
CA ALA A 63 5.53 14.55 9.16
C ALA A 63 6.54 14.53 8.00
N ALA A 64 7.73 13.95 8.22
CA ALA A 64 8.78 13.81 7.23
C ALA A 64 8.48 12.69 6.19
N LEU A 65 7.25 12.65 5.68
CA LEU A 65 6.69 11.60 4.82
C LEU A 65 6.43 12.09 3.38
N SER A 66 7.10 13.17 2.97
CA SER A 66 6.96 13.69 1.61
C SER A 66 7.38 12.63 0.57
N GLY A 67 6.56 12.46 -0.46
CA GLY A 67 6.73 11.43 -1.49
C GLY A 67 6.43 10.00 -1.04
N LYS A 68 5.91 9.79 0.18
CA LYS A 68 5.47 8.50 0.69
C LYS A 68 3.97 8.32 0.45
N LEU A 69 3.61 7.15 -0.06
CA LEU A 69 2.23 6.73 -0.26
C LEU A 69 1.93 5.58 0.69
N LEU A 70 0.71 5.53 1.22
CA LEU A 70 0.18 4.41 1.97
C LEU A 70 -0.64 3.54 1.02
N LEU A 71 -0.37 2.24 1.05
CA LEU A 71 -0.97 1.25 0.15
C LEU A 71 -1.88 0.26 0.88
N GLY A 72 -1.86 0.30 2.21
CA GLY A 72 -2.59 -0.61 3.09
C GLY A 72 -2.24 -0.37 4.56
N ASP A 73 -2.88 -1.12 5.46
CA ASP A 73 -2.60 -1.12 6.90
C ASP A 73 -2.86 -2.49 7.53
N ASP A 74 -2.30 -2.70 8.72
CA ASP A 74 -2.36 -3.96 9.46
C ASP A 74 -3.48 -4.00 10.52
N PHE A 75 -4.39 -3.01 10.51
CA PHE A 75 -5.40 -2.74 11.55
C PHE A 75 -4.85 -2.52 12.97
N GLN A 76 -3.54 -2.43 13.15
CA GLN A 76 -2.86 -2.19 14.42
C GLN A 76 -2.11 -0.85 14.43
N GLY A 77 -2.30 -0.06 13.37
CA GLY A 77 -1.78 1.31 13.25
C GLY A 77 -0.49 1.43 12.43
N HIS A 78 0.03 0.32 11.90
CA HIS A 78 1.13 0.36 10.94
C HIS A 78 0.58 0.36 9.51
N CYS A 79 1.09 1.26 8.69
CA CYS A 79 0.71 1.35 7.29
C CYS A 79 1.80 0.80 6.39
N LEU A 80 1.42 -0.06 5.45
CA LEU A 80 2.26 -0.39 4.31
C LEU A 80 2.49 0.87 3.49
N GLY A 81 3.74 1.26 3.35
CA GLY A 81 4.13 2.45 2.61
C GLY A 81 5.02 2.16 1.40
N TYR A 82 5.05 3.12 0.47
CA TYR A 82 5.93 3.11 -0.68
C TYR A 82 6.55 4.50 -0.89
N ASP A 83 7.87 4.52 -1.06
CA ASP A 83 8.61 5.73 -1.38
C ASP A 83 8.74 5.92 -2.89
N LEU A 84 8.09 6.95 -3.44
CA LEU A 84 8.18 7.25 -4.88
C LEU A 84 9.58 7.69 -5.32
N GLN A 85 10.38 8.26 -4.41
CA GLN A 85 11.73 8.74 -4.74
C GLN A 85 12.74 7.60 -4.68
N ALA A 86 12.76 6.87 -3.56
CA ALA A 86 13.68 5.74 -3.37
C ALA A 86 13.22 4.45 -4.07
N ARG A 87 11.95 4.39 -4.48
CA ARG A 87 11.29 3.23 -5.12
C ARG A 87 11.38 1.95 -4.30
N CYS A 88 11.18 2.09 -3.00
CA CYS A 88 11.18 0.98 -2.06
C CYS A 88 9.90 0.94 -1.22
N TYR A 89 9.56 -0.26 -0.77
CA TYR A 89 8.56 -0.47 0.25
C TYR A 89 9.12 -0.14 1.64
N GLY A 90 8.21 0.08 2.56
CA GLY A 90 8.51 0.30 3.96
C GLY A 90 7.23 0.34 4.77
N GLU A 91 7.36 0.75 6.01
CA GLU A 91 6.26 0.89 6.94
C GLU A 91 6.25 2.31 7.50
N VAL A 92 5.05 2.82 7.77
CA VAL A 92 4.87 4.02 8.58
C VAL A 92 4.24 3.60 9.90
N SER A 93 4.91 3.92 11.01
CA SER A 93 4.41 3.62 12.36
C SER A 93 3.21 4.51 12.73
N PRO A 94 2.46 4.18 13.80
CA PRO A 94 1.38 5.03 14.30
C PRO A 94 1.82 6.48 14.60
N GLU A 95 3.08 6.68 14.96
CA GLU A 95 3.68 7.99 15.24
C GLU A 95 4.13 8.75 13.98
N GLY A 96 3.92 8.18 12.78
CA GLY A 96 4.32 8.80 11.51
C GLY A 96 5.81 8.64 11.19
N LEU A 97 6.47 7.63 11.76
CA LEU A 97 7.88 7.34 11.48
C LEU A 97 8.01 6.38 10.29
N TRP A 98 8.79 6.78 9.29
CA TRP A 98 9.09 5.93 8.13
C TRP A 98 10.24 4.97 8.42
N GLN A 99 10.02 3.70 8.14
CA GLN A 99 11.03 2.66 8.16
C GLN A 99 11.08 1.95 6.80
N PRO A 100 12.12 2.17 5.98
CA PRO A 100 12.26 1.47 4.70
C PRO A 100 12.52 -0.02 4.94
N TRP A 101 11.95 -0.87 4.10
CA TRP A 101 12.22 -2.30 4.12
C TRP A 101 13.46 -2.66 3.28
N PRO A 102 14.09 -3.81 3.57
CA PRO A 102 15.09 -4.41 2.68
C PRO A 102 14.56 -4.57 1.25
N ALA A 103 15.44 -4.48 0.25
CA ALA A 103 15.05 -4.53 -1.16
C ALA A 103 14.45 -5.86 -1.63
N ASP A 104 14.62 -6.94 -0.86
CA ASP A 104 14.02 -8.25 -1.07
C ASP A 104 12.62 -8.39 -0.44
N GLN A 105 12.17 -7.38 0.32
CA GLN A 105 10.83 -7.30 0.88
C GLN A 105 9.97 -6.30 0.09
N GLY A 106 8.75 -6.72 -0.22
CA GLY A 106 7.81 -5.90 -0.99
C GLY A 106 6.37 -6.30 -0.69
N LEU A 107 5.45 -5.97 -1.60
CA LEU A 107 4.03 -6.25 -1.39
C LEU A 107 3.77 -7.74 -1.10
N ALA A 108 4.45 -8.63 -1.81
CA ALA A 108 4.31 -10.07 -1.60
C ALA A 108 4.65 -10.50 -0.17
N SER A 109 5.60 -9.84 0.51
CA SER A 109 5.95 -10.12 1.90
C SER A 109 4.88 -9.66 2.89
N TYR A 110 4.08 -8.67 2.51
CA TYR A 110 3.03 -8.07 3.34
C TYR A 110 1.70 -8.84 3.28
N VAL A 111 1.37 -9.39 2.10
CA VAL A 111 0.11 -10.09 1.84
C VAL A 111 0.22 -11.62 1.93
N ALA A 112 1.40 -12.14 2.27
CA ALA A 112 1.69 -13.58 2.39
C ALA A 112 1.33 -14.16 3.75
#